data_AF-U2CQ24-F1
#
_entry.id   AF-U2CQ24-F1
#
_cell.length_a   1.000
_cell.length_b   1.000
_cell.length_c   1.000
_cell.angle_alpha   90.00
_cell.angle_beta   90.00
_cell.angle_gamma   90.00
#
_symmetry.space_group_name_H-M   'P 1'
#
loop_
_entity.id
_entity.type
_entity.pdbx_description
1 polymer ?
#
loop_
_entity_poly.entity_id
_entity_poly.type
_entity_poly.pdbx_seq_one_letter_code
_entity_poly.pdbx_strand_id
1 'polypeptide(L)'
;MALIILLFSANIKNLYLLKPLTFFNLLAVPVLALTAIYILFRNDKINFNYCLILSAVLVPLYILLILNISINIEIFKNLGYIIQFNNKNIQYGIYLIINTIYLFTAVIFIDNKNANKLGVKLIMLSSLAVIVETILNTSGIALFPYLIFGDILWIITIDYALSKLRK
;
A
#
# COMPACT_ATOMS: atom_id res chain seq x y z
N MET A 1 3.91 -10.28 -10.33
CA MET A 1 3.39 -11.43 -11.13
C MET A 1 2.12 -11.08 -11.91
N ALA A 2 1.04 -10.60 -11.28
CA ALA A 2 -0.21 -10.26 -11.99
C ALA A 2 -0.03 -9.22 -13.12
N LEU A 3 0.78 -8.18 -12.89
CA LEU A 3 1.09 -7.15 -13.89
C LEU A 3 1.78 -7.71 -15.15
N ILE A 4 2.63 -8.73 -14.99
CA ILE A 4 3.31 -9.39 -16.11
C ILE A 4 2.29 -10.21 -16.91
N ILE A 5 1.37 -10.89 -16.23
CA ILE A 5 0.31 -11.68 -16.90
C ILE A 5 -0.63 -10.75 -17.68
N LEU A 6 -0.98 -9.58 -17.12
CA LEU A 6 -1.76 -8.55 -17.80
C LEU A 6 -1.10 -8.04 -19.09
N LEU A 7 0.23 -7.89 -19.08
CA LEU A 7 1.00 -7.44 -20.24
C LEU A 7 0.94 -8.43 -21.41
N PHE A 8 0.94 -9.74 -21.12
CA PHE A 8 1.02 -10.79 -22.15
C PHE A 8 -0.32 -11.50 -22.44
N SER A 9 -1.41 -11.13 -21.77
CA SER A 9 -2.69 -11.84 -21.94
C SER A 9 -3.36 -11.48 -23.27
N ALA A 10 -3.76 -12.51 -24.03
CA ALA A 10 -4.54 -12.35 -25.25
C ALA A 10 -6.07 -12.41 -25.03
N ASN A 11 -6.54 -12.88 -23.86
CA ASN A 11 -7.96 -13.13 -23.60
C ASN A 11 -8.49 -12.34 -22.39
N ILE A 12 -9.35 -11.36 -22.68
CA ILE A 12 -9.93 -10.42 -21.71
C ILE A 12 -10.74 -11.13 -20.62
N LYS A 13 -11.37 -12.29 -20.91
CA LYS A 13 -12.18 -13.02 -19.91
C LYS A 13 -11.33 -13.55 -18.75
N ASN A 14 -10.10 -13.98 -19.01
CA ASN A 14 -9.20 -14.50 -17.98
C ASN A 14 -8.62 -13.39 -17.10
N LEU A 15 -8.63 -12.14 -17.57
CA LEU A 15 -8.15 -11.00 -16.80
C LEU A 15 -9.04 -10.68 -15.59
N TYR A 16 -10.34 -10.97 -15.66
CA TYR A 16 -11.24 -10.77 -14.51
C TYR A 16 -10.87 -11.65 -13.30
N LEU A 17 -10.31 -12.84 -13.52
CA LEU A 17 -9.82 -13.72 -12.45
C LEU A 17 -8.61 -13.14 -11.71
N LEU A 18 -7.86 -12.24 -12.34
CA LEU A 18 -6.69 -11.59 -11.73
C LEU A 18 -7.07 -10.45 -10.79
N LYS A 19 -8.35 -10.08 -10.70
CA LYS A 19 -8.84 -8.99 -9.85
C LYS A 19 -8.31 -9.02 -8.41
N PRO A 20 -8.36 -10.15 -7.66
CA PRO A 20 -7.84 -10.17 -6.30
C PRO A 20 -6.33 -9.91 -6.30
N LEU A 21 -5.59 -10.53 -7.23
CA LEU A 21 -4.14 -10.40 -7.31
C LEU A 21 -3.69 -8.98 -7.68
N THR A 22 -4.41 -8.27 -8.55
CA THR A 22 -4.07 -6.89 -8.93
C THR A 22 -4.27 -5.90 -7.79
N PHE A 23 -5.28 -6.13 -6.96
CA PHE A 23 -5.60 -5.25 -5.85
C PHE A 23 -5.05 -5.73 -4.51
N PHE A 24 -4.23 -6.78 -4.50
CA PHE A 24 -3.62 -7.31 -3.28
C PHE A 24 -2.81 -6.27 -2.50
N ASN A 25 -2.27 -5.26 -3.21
CA ASN A 25 -1.56 -4.14 -2.59
C ASN A 25 -2.45 -3.32 -1.62
N LEU A 26 -3.78 -3.31 -1.79
CA LEU A 26 -4.70 -2.70 -0.83
C LEU A 26 -4.68 -3.38 0.55
N LEU A 27 -4.23 -4.63 0.63
CA LEU A 27 -4.04 -5.35 1.88
C LEU A 27 -2.56 -5.42 2.28
N ALA A 28 -1.69 -5.75 1.33
CA ALA A 28 -0.27 -5.96 1.62
C ALA A 28 0.40 -4.69 2.16
N VAL A 29 0.20 -3.54 1.51
CA VAL A 29 0.87 -2.29 1.91
C VAL A 29 0.46 -1.84 3.31
N PRO A 30 -0.84 -1.82 3.68
CA PRO A 30 -1.22 -1.51 5.05
C PRO A 30 -0.64 -2.47 6.10
N VAL A 31 -0.60 -3.77 5.81
CA VAL A 31 -0.03 -4.75 6.76
C VAL A 31 1.47 -4.54 6.91
N LEU A 32 2.21 -4.36 5.80
CA LEU A 32 3.64 -4.08 5.83
C LEU A 32 3.93 -2.80 6.60
N ALA A 33 3.16 -1.74 6.35
CA ALA A 33 3.30 -0.47 7.05
C ALA A 33 3.08 -0.61 8.57
N LEU A 34 2.02 -1.28 8.99
CA LEU A 34 1.75 -1.55 10.41
C LEU A 34 2.90 -2.30 11.09
N THR A 35 3.43 -3.33 10.42
CA THR A 35 4.57 -4.10 10.95
C THR A 35 5.84 -3.26 11.03
N ALA A 36 6.15 -2.45 10.01
CA ALA A 36 7.31 -1.57 10.01
C ALA A 36 7.21 -0.52 11.13
N ILE A 37 6.04 0.10 11.29
CA ILE A 37 5.77 1.09 12.34
C ILE A 37 5.98 0.47 13.73
N TYR A 38 5.43 -0.72 13.96
CA TYR A 38 5.60 -1.44 15.22
C TYR A 38 7.06 -1.66 15.59
N ILE A 39 7.84 -2.20 14.64
CA ILE A 39 9.25 -2.53 14.84
C ILE A 39 10.07 -1.28 15.10
N LEU A 40 9.84 -0.22 14.31
CA LEU A 40 10.67 0.98 14.33
C LEU A 40 10.36 1.92 15.49
N PHE A 41 9.12 1.91 16.00
CA PHE A 41 8.75 2.73 17.16
C PHE A 41 9.08 2.06 18.49
N ARG A 42 9.32 0.73 18.50
CA ARG A 42 9.66 -0.14 19.65
C ARG A 42 9.38 0.56 20.99
N ASN A 43 8.10 0.63 21.32
CA ASN A 43 7.66 1.12 22.61
C ASN A 43 7.22 -0.08 23.43
N ASP A 44 7.88 -0.33 24.57
CA ASP A 44 7.59 -1.47 25.45
C ASP A 44 6.14 -1.49 25.96
N LYS A 45 5.39 -0.40 25.76
CA LYS A 45 3.96 -0.28 26.09
C LYS A 45 3.01 -0.84 25.03
N ILE A 46 3.46 -1.03 23.78
CA ILE A 46 2.59 -1.47 22.68
C ILE A 46 2.84 -2.95 22.41
N ASN A 47 1.84 -3.78 22.68
CA ASN A 47 1.91 -5.22 22.40
C ASN A 47 1.77 -5.49 20.90
N PHE A 48 2.60 -6.39 20.37
CA PHE A 48 2.51 -6.85 18.97
C PHE A 48 1.12 -7.41 18.61
N ASN A 49 0.41 -7.95 19.60
CA ASN A 49 -0.96 -8.45 19.44
C ASN A 49 -1.92 -7.40 18.86
N TYR A 50 -1.72 -6.11 19.14
CA TYR A 50 -2.55 -5.05 18.53
C TYR A 50 -2.34 -4.95 17.02
N CYS A 51 -1.09 -5.06 16.55
CA CYS A 51 -0.77 -5.06 15.13
C CYS A 51 -1.32 -6.32 14.42
N LEU A 52 -1.29 -7.47 15.10
CA LEU A 52 -1.89 -8.71 14.61
C LEU A 52 -3.42 -8.63 14.50
N ILE A 53 -4.09 -8.04 15.49
CA ILE A 53 -5.55 -7.87 15.45
C ILE A 53 -5.93 -6.91 14.32
N LEU A 54 -5.21 -5.78 14.17
CA LEU A 54 -5.43 -4.84 13.07
C LEU A 54 -5.22 -5.50 11.70
N SER A 55 -4.16 -6.29 11.52
CA SER A 55 -3.93 -6.99 10.25
C SER A 55 -5.00 -8.05 9.98
N ALA A 56 -5.47 -8.76 11.00
CA ALA A 56 -6.57 -9.72 10.88
C ALA A 56 -7.89 -9.06 10.46
N VAL A 57 -8.16 -7.84 10.92
CA VAL A 57 -9.35 -7.06 10.53
C VAL A 57 -9.25 -6.54 9.08
N LEU A 58 -8.06 -6.25 8.59
CA LEU A 58 -7.85 -5.80 7.20
C LEU A 58 -8.19 -6.88 6.16
N VAL A 59 -8.04 -8.16 6.51
CA VAL A 59 -8.36 -9.29 5.62
C VAL A 59 -9.84 -9.33 5.18
N PRO A 60 -10.83 -9.39 6.09
CA PRO A 60 -12.23 -9.40 5.70
C PRO A 60 -12.64 -8.08 5.02
N LEU A 61 -12.09 -6.93 5.43
CA LEU A 61 -12.34 -5.66 4.75
C LEU A 61 -11.90 -5.69 3.29
N TYR A 62 -10.71 -6.23 3.02
CA TYR A 62 -10.21 -6.43 1.66
C TYR A 62 -11.11 -7.37 0.84
N ILE A 63 -11.53 -8.51 1.42
CA ILE A 63 -12.43 -9.45 0.75
C ILE A 63 -13.75 -8.76 0.39
N LEU A 64 -14.36 -8.01 1.32
CA LEU A 64 -15.60 -7.28 1.09
C LEU A 64 -15.45 -6.24 -0.05
N LEU A 65 -14.35 -5.49 -0.07
CA LEU A 65 -14.07 -4.53 -1.14
C LEU A 65 -13.96 -5.19 -2.51
N ILE A 66 -13.25 -6.33 -2.59
CA ILE A 66 -13.05 -7.05 -3.85
C ILE A 66 -14.34 -7.70 -4.35
N LEU A 67 -15.21 -8.19 -3.47
CA LEU A 67 -16.47 -8.79 -3.88
C LEU A 67 -17.49 -7.74 -4.35
N ASN A 68 -17.55 -6.58 -3.68
CA ASN A 68 -18.62 -5.61 -3.90
C ASN A 68 -18.33 -4.57 -5.00
N ILE A 69 -17.05 -4.26 -5.28
CA ILE A 69 -16.71 -3.19 -6.23
C ILE A 69 -16.52 -3.76 -7.64
N SER A 70 -17.26 -3.23 -8.61
CA SER A 70 -17.09 -3.59 -10.02
C SER A 70 -15.77 -3.07 -10.60
N ILE A 71 -15.20 -3.82 -11.54
CA ILE A 71 -13.95 -3.48 -12.21
C ILE A 71 -14.18 -3.23 -13.69
N ASN A 72 -13.42 -2.29 -14.24
CA ASN A 72 -13.30 -2.07 -15.67
C ASN A 72 -11.91 -2.51 -16.14
N ILE A 73 -11.86 -3.05 -17.36
CA ILE A 73 -10.61 -3.39 -18.03
C ILE A 73 -10.42 -2.40 -19.15
N GLU A 74 -9.38 -1.59 -19.03
CA GLU A 74 -9.04 -0.55 -19.99
C GLU A 74 -7.64 -0.81 -20.57
N ILE A 75 -7.33 -0.26 -21.73
CA ILE A 75 -5.98 -0.26 -22.29
C ILE A 75 -5.31 1.04 -21.88
N PHE A 76 -4.13 0.96 -21.25
CA PHE A 76 -3.40 2.14 -20.78
C PHE A 76 -2.17 2.42 -21.63
N LYS A 77 -2.27 3.45 -22.49
CA LYS A 77 -1.18 3.90 -23.37
C LYS A 77 -0.51 2.69 -24.05
N ASN A 78 0.81 2.53 -23.87
CA ASN A 78 1.61 1.43 -24.43
C ASN A 78 1.88 0.30 -23.41
N LEU A 79 1.26 0.34 -22.22
CA LEU A 79 1.51 -0.60 -21.12
C LEU A 79 0.56 -1.82 -21.12
N GLY A 80 -0.36 -1.90 -22.10
CA GLY A 80 -1.30 -3.02 -22.26
C GLY A 80 -2.57 -2.86 -21.44
N TYR A 81 -3.18 -4.00 -21.05
CA TYR A 81 -4.41 -4.02 -20.27
C TYR A 81 -4.17 -3.67 -18.81
N ILE A 82 -5.06 -2.85 -18.24
CA ILE A 82 -5.09 -2.50 -16.84
C ILE A 82 -6.46 -2.83 -16.25
N ILE A 83 -6.45 -3.27 -14.99
CA ILE A 83 -7.67 -3.52 -14.21
C ILE A 83 -7.80 -2.37 -13.22
N GLN A 84 -8.90 -1.64 -13.30
CA GLN A 84 -9.21 -0.52 -12.42
C GLN A 84 -10.60 -0.68 -11.83
N PHE A 85 -10.81 -0.18 -10.62
CA PHE A 85 -12.16 -0.08 -10.10
C PHE A 85 -12.96 0.92 -10.92
N ASN A 86 -14.25 0.63 -11.11
CA ASN A 86 -15.14 1.50 -11.86
C ASN A 86 -15.20 2.91 -11.22
N ASN A 87 -15.08 2.96 -9.89
CA ASN A 87 -14.85 4.19 -9.15
C ASN A 87 -13.39 4.28 -8.67
N LYS A 88 -12.51 4.76 -9.56
CA LYS A 88 -11.07 4.94 -9.32
C LYS A 88 -10.79 5.83 -8.09
N ASN A 89 -11.68 6.79 -7.82
CA ASN A 89 -11.54 7.73 -6.70
C ASN A 89 -11.67 7.05 -5.33
N ILE A 90 -12.49 6.00 -5.22
CA ILE A 90 -12.59 5.23 -3.97
C ILE A 90 -11.24 4.58 -3.64
N GLN A 91 -10.57 4.00 -4.64
CA GLN A 91 -9.27 3.37 -4.46
C GLN A 91 -8.22 4.35 -3.96
N TYR A 92 -8.09 5.49 -4.65
CA TYR A 92 -7.13 6.52 -4.29
C TYR A 92 -7.46 7.16 -2.95
N GLY A 93 -8.75 7.34 -2.64
CA GLY A 93 -9.20 7.82 -1.32
C GLY A 93 -8.77 6.89 -0.19
N ILE A 94 -8.90 5.57 -0.35
CA ILE A 94 -8.44 4.59 0.65
C ILE A 94 -6.92 4.70 0.84
N TYR A 95 -6.14 4.76 -0.24
CA TYR A 95 -4.69 4.91 -0.15
C TYR A 95 -4.27 6.20 0.55
N LEU A 96 -4.94 7.31 0.24
CA LEU A 96 -4.71 8.61 0.89
C LEU A 96 -4.97 8.53 2.39
N ILE A 97 -6.18 8.09 2.80
CA ILE A 97 -6.56 8.02 4.22
C ILE A 97 -5.56 7.18 5.01
N ILE A 98 -5.22 5.98 4.51
CA ILE A 98 -4.30 5.07 5.19
C ILE A 98 -2.90 5.68 5.30
N ASN A 99 -2.35 6.24 4.22
CA ASN A 99 -1.00 6.80 4.26
C ASN A 99 -0.94 8.10 5.06
N THR A 100 -2.01 8.88 5.10
CA THR A 100 -2.11 10.04 5.99
C THR A 100 -2.07 9.62 7.46
N ILE A 101 -2.76 8.55 7.85
CA ILE A 101 -2.67 7.99 9.21
C ILE A 101 -1.22 7.61 9.52
N TYR A 102 -0.54 6.89 8.62
CA TYR A 102 0.87 6.52 8.81
C TYR A 102 1.80 7.72 8.92
N LEU A 103 1.59 8.74 8.09
CA LEU A 103 2.35 9.97 8.15
C LEU A 103 2.20 10.66 9.51
N PHE A 104 0.96 10.81 9.99
CA PHE A 104 0.70 11.39 11.30
C PHE A 104 1.33 10.58 12.43
N THR A 105 1.25 9.25 12.38
CA THR A 105 1.92 8.40 13.37
C THR A 105 3.44 8.61 13.34
N ALA A 106 4.05 8.74 12.17
CA ALA A 106 5.49 9.01 12.08
C ALA A 106 5.88 10.39 12.62
N VAL A 107 5.07 11.41 12.39
CA VAL A 107 5.28 12.75 12.94
C VAL A 107 5.18 12.75 14.47
N ILE A 108 4.17 12.09 15.05
CA ILE A 108 4.00 12.02 16.52
C ILE A 108 5.20 11.34 17.20
N PHE A 109 5.79 10.35 16.55
CA PHE A 109 6.88 9.55 17.11
C PHE A 109 8.29 10.04 16.71
N ILE A 110 8.42 11.16 15.99
CA ILE A 110 9.71 11.65 15.49
C ILE A 110 10.68 12.04 16.62
N ASP A 111 10.13 12.61 17.70
CA ASP A 111 10.90 13.08 18.86
C ASP A 111 11.00 12.03 19.97
N ASN A 112 10.41 10.84 19.76
CA ASN A 112 10.45 9.79 20.76
C ASN A 112 11.87 9.23 20.90
N LYS A 113 12.42 9.28 22.12
CA LYS A 113 13.78 8.80 22.44
C LYS A 113 13.98 7.31 22.14
N ASN A 114 12.91 6.51 22.21
CA ASN A 114 12.97 5.07 22.02
C ASN A 114 12.79 4.67 20.54
N ALA A 115 12.35 5.59 19.68
CA ALA A 115 12.09 5.30 18.29
C ALA A 115 13.38 5.35 17.43
N ASN A 116 13.44 4.50 16.43
CA ASN A 116 14.52 4.53 15.44
C ASN A 116 14.34 5.73 14.50
N LYS A 117 15.08 6.82 14.75
CA LYS A 117 14.99 8.07 13.98
C LYS A 117 15.10 7.88 12.46
N LEU A 118 15.98 7.00 11.99
CA LEU A 118 16.12 6.70 10.57
C LEU A 118 14.90 5.94 10.04
N GLY A 119 14.39 4.99 10.80
CA GLY A 119 13.17 4.26 10.46
C GLY A 119 11.93 5.15 10.39
N VAL A 120 11.77 6.06 11.36
CA VAL A 120 10.67 7.03 11.36
C VAL A 120 10.71 7.92 10.12
N LYS A 121 11.90 8.41 9.73
CA LYS A 121 12.08 9.18 8.49
C LYS A 121 11.72 8.37 7.23
N LEU A 122 12.05 7.08 7.19
CA LEU A 122 11.68 6.19 6.08
C LEU A 122 10.15 5.98 5.99
N ILE A 123 9.47 5.82 7.13
CA ILE A 123 8.00 5.76 7.19
C ILE A 123 7.39 7.07 6.65
N MET A 124 7.90 8.22 7.10
CA MET A 124 7.44 9.53 6.61
C MET A 124 7.63 9.64 5.09
N LEU A 125 8.82 9.31 4.59
CA LEU A 125 9.15 9.41 3.17
C LEU A 125 8.28 8.48 2.31
N SER A 126 8.05 7.25 2.77
CA SER A 126 7.19 6.27 2.07
C SER A 126 5.75 6.73 2.02
N SER A 127 5.20 7.18 3.16
CA SER A 127 3.84 7.69 3.24
C SER A 127 3.63 8.94 2.37
N LEU A 128 4.59 9.88 2.38
CA LEU A 128 4.59 11.06 1.53
C LEU A 128 4.63 10.70 0.04
N ALA A 129 5.47 9.75 -0.35
CA ALA A 129 5.56 9.33 -1.75
C ALA A 129 4.23 8.78 -2.26
N VAL A 130 3.54 7.94 -1.47
CA VAL A 130 2.21 7.44 -1.84
C VAL A 130 1.20 8.59 -1.94
N ILE A 131 1.22 9.55 -1.00
CA ILE A 131 0.31 10.71 -1.03
C ILE A 131 0.55 11.57 -2.27
N VAL A 132 1.81 11.85 -2.61
CA VAL A 132 2.14 12.63 -3.81
C VAL A 132 1.75 11.88 -5.08
N GLU A 133 2.07 10.58 -5.17
CA GLU A 133 1.74 9.75 -6.33
C GLU A 133 0.22 9.61 -6.52
N THR A 134 -0.54 9.46 -5.43
CA THR A 134 -2.01 9.42 -5.49
C THR A 134 -2.60 10.75 -5.95
N ILE A 135 -2.12 11.89 -5.44
CA ILE A 135 -2.57 13.22 -5.89
C ILE A 135 -2.28 13.41 -7.38
N LEU A 136 -1.07 13.09 -7.84
CA LEU A 136 -0.69 13.18 -9.25
C LEU A 136 -1.55 12.27 -10.16
N ASN A 137 -1.85 11.05 -9.69
CA ASN A 137 -2.71 10.14 -10.43
C ASN A 137 -4.16 10.66 -10.50
N THR A 138 -4.68 11.28 -9.43
CA THR A 138 -6.02 11.89 -9.44
C THR A 138 -6.11 13.15 -10.31
N SER A 139 -5.01 13.88 -10.50
CA SER A 139 -4.96 15.06 -11.37
C SER A 139 -4.76 14.74 -12.86
N GLY A 140 -4.67 13.45 -13.21
CA GLY A 140 -4.50 13.00 -14.60
C GLY A 140 -3.05 12.96 -15.09
N ILE A 141 -2.08 13.32 -14.25
CA ILE A 141 -0.63 13.25 -14.55
C ILE A 141 -0.08 11.88 -14.13
N ALA A 142 -0.81 10.81 -14.46
CA ALA A 142 -0.43 9.47 -14.06
C ALA A 142 0.78 8.98 -14.86
N LEU A 143 1.92 8.80 -14.15
CA LEU A 143 3.12 8.16 -14.70
C LEU A 143 2.88 6.66 -14.90
N PHE A 144 2.28 6.01 -13.89
CA PHE A 144 1.90 4.61 -13.91
C PHE A 144 0.42 4.43 -13.51
N PRO A 145 -0.26 3.40 -14.05
CA PRO A 145 -1.64 3.10 -13.68
C PRO A 145 -1.79 2.56 -12.24
N TYR A 146 -0.68 2.20 -11.59
CA TYR A 146 -0.59 1.72 -10.21
C TYR A 146 0.47 2.53 -9.44
N LEU A 147 0.37 2.56 -8.10
CA LEU A 147 1.22 3.36 -7.19
C LEU A 147 2.59 2.69 -6.93
N ILE A 148 3.38 2.52 -7.99
CA ILE A 148 4.60 1.70 -7.96
C ILE A 148 5.68 2.34 -7.10
N PHE A 149 5.85 3.66 -7.14
CA PHE A 149 6.93 4.33 -6.42
C PHE A 149 6.73 4.27 -4.91
N GLY A 150 5.51 4.53 -4.45
CA GLY A 150 5.14 4.40 -3.06
C GLY A 150 5.32 2.98 -2.53
N ASP A 151 4.93 1.96 -3.32
CA ASP A 151 5.08 0.55 -2.95
C ASP A 151 6.55 0.14 -2.77
N ILE A 152 7.44 0.58 -3.66
CA ILE A 152 8.89 0.32 -3.55
C ILE A 152 9.47 0.89 -2.25
N LEU A 153 9.07 2.12 -1.89
CA LEU A 153 9.55 2.77 -0.67
C LEU A 153 9.05 2.06 0.60
N TRP A 154 7.81 1.57 0.60
CA TRP A 154 7.30 0.75 1.69
C TRP A 154 8.06 -0.58 1.81
N ILE A 155 8.42 -1.22 0.70
CA ILE A 155 9.25 -2.43 0.69
C ILE A 155 10.64 -2.15 1.30
N ILE A 156 11.29 -1.04 0.92
CA ILE A 156 12.58 -0.63 1.50
C ILE A 156 12.44 -0.38 3.00
N THR A 157 11.33 0.23 3.42
CA THR A 157 11.08 0.58 4.83
C THR A 157 10.90 -0.66 5.70
N ILE A 158 10.15 -1.67 5.24
CA ILE A 158 9.98 -2.92 5.98
C ILE A 158 11.27 -3.74 6.01
N ASP A 159 12.03 -3.79 4.91
CA ASP A 159 13.34 -4.46 4.88
C ASP A 159 14.30 -3.85 5.91
N TYR A 160 14.37 -2.51 5.95
CA TYR A 160 15.12 -1.80 6.99
C TYR A 160 14.60 -2.13 8.40
N ALA A 161 13.29 -2.16 8.62
CA ALA A 161 12.71 -2.52 9.91
C ALA A 161 13.11 -3.94 10.35
N LEU A 162 12.98 -4.93 9.47
CA LEU A 162 13.36 -6.31 9.73
C LEU A 162 14.86 -6.45 10.03
N SER A 163 15.72 -5.69 9.34
CA SER A 163 17.16 -5.66 9.62
C SER A 163 17.51 -5.25 11.06
N LYS A 164 16.62 -4.49 11.71
CA LYS A 164 16.77 -4.03 13.11
C LYS A 164 16.24 -5.02 14.14
N LEU A 165 15.39 -5.98 13.76
CA LEU A 165 14.99 -7.09 14.62
C LEU A 165 16.06 -8.19 14.69
N ARG A 166 16.83 -8.38 13.62
CA ARG A 166 17.84 -9.45 13.54
C ARG A 166 19.10 -9.16 14.37
N LYS A 167 19.25 -7.94 14.87
CA LYS A 167 20.36 -7.52 15.74
C LYS A 167 19.91 -7.49 17.19
#